data_AF-A0A350AG48-F1
#
_entry.id   AF-A0A350AG48-F1
#
_cell.length_a   1.000
_cell.length_b   1.000
_cell.length_c   1.000
_cell.angle_alpha   90.00
_cell.angle_beta   90.00
_cell.angle_gamma   90.00
#
_symmetry.space_group_name_H-M   'P 1'
#
loop_
_entity.id
_entity.type
_entity.pdbx_description
1 polymer ?
#
loop_
_entity_poly.entity_id
_entity_poly.type
_entity_poly.pdbx_seq_one_letter_code
_entity_poly.pdbx_strand_id
1 'polypeptide(L)'
;TVLLEEDEDLPLSRAFETVRGRMVGAEGTLGAFTVKIDALQLLEPGGRGAFSLSLPRDGARTECDIILDLSGRSSLFPAPHKRDGYLRADPGSMPAVAEAVFQAAQHVGTFEKPLFLRLESHLCAHSRASQTGCSRCIDICPTGAIQPDGDHVALDPMVCAGCGACSSLCPSGAILYDAPPVDHLLTRMRAMLEAYRNAEGATPRVLVHDLEHGAEMIALSARFSRGLPGDVLPLGVSALVGFGHAEALAALAMGFACVDVLVSPKTERDPLEREMRLAEAMGGAGKIRLLDPNEPDQLCEALYGVTVQATLAETVLPMGGRRQVARLSAKALMVGVEAPVALPQGAPYGAVLVNAESCSLCLSCVSLCPSGALLDNPDRPELRFQEDACLQCGICAKACPEKAITLEPQFDPTEAALKQRVLNEEEPFCCVECGAA
;
A
#
# COMPACT_ATOMS: atom_id res chain seq x y z
N THR A 1 -33.51 6.24 7.94
CA THR A 1 -33.78 7.39 8.82
C THR A 1 -33.08 8.61 8.29
N VAL A 2 -33.71 9.78 8.33
CA VAL A 2 -33.11 11.08 7.97
C VAL A 2 -32.64 11.75 9.26
N LEU A 3 -31.35 12.06 9.33
CA LEU A 3 -30.77 12.83 10.43
C LEU A 3 -30.64 14.29 9.98
N LEU A 4 -31.36 15.19 10.65
CA LEU A 4 -31.30 16.62 10.44
C LEU A 4 -30.37 17.28 11.46
N GLU A 5 -29.79 18.41 11.05
CA GLU A 5 -29.01 19.26 11.94
C GLU A 5 -29.90 20.21 12.76
N GLU A 6 -29.29 20.91 13.73
CA GLU A 6 -30.02 21.75 14.69
C GLU A 6 -30.82 22.89 14.01
N ASP A 7 -30.29 23.42 12.89
CA ASP A 7 -30.80 24.60 12.19
C ASP A 7 -31.74 24.27 11.01
N GLU A 8 -32.03 22.99 10.75
CA GLU A 8 -32.85 22.58 9.61
C GLU A 8 -34.34 22.46 9.97
N ASP A 9 -35.21 22.96 9.09
CA ASP A 9 -36.66 22.85 9.24
C ASP A 9 -37.13 21.39 9.25
N LEU A 10 -38.08 21.07 10.15
CA LEU A 10 -38.64 19.74 10.21
C LEU A 10 -39.50 19.46 8.96
N PRO A 11 -39.29 18.33 8.26
CA PRO A 11 -40.02 18.01 7.06
C PRO A 11 -41.49 17.80 7.39
N LEU A 12 -42.38 18.32 6.54
CA LEU A 12 -43.82 18.08 6.64
C LEU A 12 -44.20 16.63 6.26
N SER A 13 -43.33 15.95 5.50
CA SER A 13 -43.54 14.57 5.06
C SER A 13 -43.21 13.57 6.17
N ARG A 14 -44.03 12.51 6.27
CA ARG A 14 -43.78 11.35 7.15
C ARG A 14 -43.29 10.12 6.39
N ALA A 15 -42.84 10.29 5.14
CA ALA A 15 -42.36 9.18 4.31
C ALA A 15 -41.09 8.53 4.89
N PHE A 16 -40.32 9.28 5.70
CA PHE A 16 -39.12 8.81 6.36
C PHE A 16 -39.19 9.13 7.86
N GLU A 17 -38.66 8.21 8.67
CA GLU A 17 -38.33 8.53 10.06
C GLU A 17 -37.29 9.64 10.07
N THR A 18 -37.59 10.73 10.77
CA THR A 18 -36.73 11.91 10.87
C THR A 18 -36.34 12.12 12.32
N VAL A 19 -35.05 12.30 12.56
CA VAL A 19 -34.47 12.62 13.86
C VAL A 19 -33.57 13.83 13.71
N ARG A 20 -33.34 14.56 14.80
CA ARG A 20 -32.38 15.66 14.85
C ARG A 20 -31.21 15.28 15.76
N GLY A 21 -30.00 15.66 15.39
CA GLY A 21 -28.83 15.45 16.23
C GLY A 21 -27.53 15.64 15.47
N ARG A 22 -26.41 15.40 16.15
CA ARG A 22 -25.07 15.54 15.57
C ARG A 22 -24.40 14.17 15.48
N MET A 23 -24.07 13.75 14.26
CA MET A 23 -23.25 12.58 14.05
C MET A 23 -21.83 12.84 14.54
N VAL A 24 -21.32 11.98 15.44
CA VAL A 24 -19.97 12.13 16.03
C VAL A 24 -19.01 11.03 15.60
N GLY A 25 -19.51 9.98 14.96
CA GLY A 25 -18.68 8.92 14.39
C GLY A 25 -19.51 7.85 13.71
N ALA A 26 -18.88 7.13 12.79
CA ALA A 26 -19.43 5.95 12.15
C ALA A 26 -18.33 4.88 12.01
N GLU A 27 -18.71 3.63 12.17
CA GLU A 27 -17.86 2.46 11.94
C GLU A 27 -18.62 1.39 11.16
N GLY A 28 -17.88 0.44 10.57
CA GLY A 28 -18.46 -0.66 9.81
C GLY A 28 -18.34 -0.53 8.30
N THR A 29 -19.24 -1.20 7.60
CA THR A 29 -19.22 -1.42 6.15
C THR A 29 -20.64 -1.62 5.63
N LEU A 30 -20.79 -1.74 4.31
CA LEU A 30 -22.07 -2.04 3.65
C LEU A 30 -22.80 -3.21 4.35
N GLY A 31 -24.04 -2.94 4.77
CA GLY A 31 -24.90 -3.89 5.48
C GLY A 31 -24.68 -3.99 7.00
N ALA A 32 -23.71 -3.25 7.56
CA ALA A 32 -23.34 -3.34 8.97
C ALA A 32 -22.66 -2.05 9.48
N PHE A 33 -23.26 -0.89 9.23
CA PHE A 33 -22.78 0.36 9.82
C PHE A 33 -23.34 0.55 11.22
N THR A 34 -22.49 1.01 12.14
CA THR A 34 -22.89 1.58 13.44
C THR A 34 -22.60 3.06 13.45
N VAL A 35 -23.60 3.87 13.80
CA VAL A 35 -23.51 5.33 13.84
C VAL A 35 -23.72 5.82 15.27
N LYS A 36 -22.87 6.74 15.72
CA LYS A 36 -22.99 7.41 17.01
C LYS A 36 -23.51 8.83 16.83
N ILE A 37 -24.57 9.18 17.57
CA ILE A 37 -25.25 10.47 17.50
C ILE A 37 -25.32 11.09 18.89
N ASP A 38 -24.87 12.34 19.00
CA ASP A 38 -25.05 13.19 20.18
C ASP A 38 -26.20 14.19 19.97
N ALA A 39 -26.72 14.75 21.05
CA ALA A 39 -27.90 15.63 21.04
C ALA A 39 -29.09 15.06 20.24
N LEU A 40 -29.27 13.73 20.27
CA LEU A 40 -30.36 13.07 19.54
C LEU A 40 -31.71 13.51 20.09
N GLN A 41 -32.57 14.00 19.19
CA GLN A 41 -33.96 14.34 19.44
C GLN A 41 -34.85 13.57 18.46
N LEU A 42 -35.86 12.89 19.00
CA LEU A 42 -36.86 12.18 18.22
C LEU A 42 -38.00 13.13 17.88
N LEU A 43 -38.53 13.02 16.66
CA LEU A 43 -39.69 13.77 16.22
C LEU A 43 -40.95 13.21 16.89
N GLU A 44 -41.64 14.07 17.65
CA GLU A 44 -42.88 13.76 18.34
C GLU A 44 -44.07 14.32 17.55
N PRO A 45 -45.00 13.46 17.08
CA PRO A 45 -46.13 13.91 16.28
C PRO A 45 -47.11 14.74 17.11
N GLY A 46 -47.29 16.01 16.74
CA GLY A 46 -48.37 16.85 17.26
C GLY A 46 -49.74 16.42 16.73
N GLY A 47 -50.77 16.49 17.56
CA GLY A 47 -52.16 16.22 17.15
C GLY A 47 -52.71 17.28 16.19
N ARG A 48 -52.98 18.49 16.70
CA ARG A 48 -53.23 19.70 15.89
C ARG A 48 -52.10 20.69 16.16
N GLY A 49 -51.08 20.73 15.31
CA GLY A 49 -49.92 21.63 15.48
C GLY A 49 -48.68 21.17 14.73
N ALA A 50 -47.59 21.93 14.87
CA ALA A 50 -46.28 21.54 14.38
C ALA A 50 -45.73 20.32 15.14
N PHE A 51 -44.72 19.66 14.58
CA PHE A 51 -43.97 18.62 15.27
C PHE A 51 -43.22 19.20 16.47
N SER A 52 -43.15 18.44 17.57
CA SER A 52 -42.23 18.70 18.68
C SER A 52 -41.04 17.76 18.61
N LEU A 53 -40.00 18.06 19.39
CA LEU A 53 -38.81 17.25 19.50
C LEU A 53 -38.64 16.81 20.95
N SER A 54 -38.19 15.57 21.15
CA SER A 54 -37.83 15.08 22.49
C SER A 54 -36.66 15.89 23.07
N LEU A 55 -36.41 15.73 24.38
CA LEU A 55 -35.18 16.24 25.00
C LEU A 55 -33.94 15.62 24.32
N PRO A 56 -32.86 16.41 24.13
CA PRO A 56 -31.62 15.92 23.53
C PRO A 56 -30.97 14.88 24.43
N ARG A 57 -30.44 13.81 23.81
CA ARG A 57 -29.70 12.75 24.50
C ARG A 57 -28.41 12.43 23.75
N ASP A 58 -27.33 12.29 24.51
CA ASP A 58 -26.00 11.99 23.97
C ASP A 58 -25.73 10.49 23.91
N GLY A 59 -24.79 10.11 23.03
CA GLY A 59 -24.28 8.74 22.93
C GLY A 59 -25.26 7.73 22.35
N ALA A 60 -26.28 8.17 21.61
CA ALA A 60 -27.19 7.28 20.91
C ALA A 60 -26.42 6.47 19.86
N ARG A 61 -26.78 5.19 19.72
CA ARG A 61 -26.22 4.27 18.72
C ARG A 61 -27.34 3.71 17.86
N THR A 62 -27.13 3.67 16.56
CA THR A 62 -28.07 3.10 15.59
C THR A 62 -27.31 2.34 14.52
N GLU A 63 -27.97 1.35 13.93
CA GLU A 63 -27.41 0.50 12.87
C GLU A 63 -28.10 0.81 11.54
N CYS A 64 -27.35 0.73 10.45
CA CYS A 64 -27.89 0.89 9.10
C CYS A 64 -27.07 0.15 8.05
N ASP A 65 -27.70 -0.16 6.92
CA ASP A 65 -27.04 -0.88 5.83
C ASP A 65 -26.17 0.04 4.97
N ILE A 66 -26.63 1.28 4.76
CA ILE A 66 -25.94 2.30 3.97
C ILE A 66 -26.04 3.66 4.66
N ILE A 67 -25.05 4.51 4.40
CA ILE A 67 -25.03 5.91 4.83
C ILE A 67 -25.00 6.78 3.57
N LEU A 68 -26.03 7.60 3.38
CA LEU A 68 -26.07 8.67 2.38
C LEU A 68 -25.76 10.00 3.06
N ASP A 69 -24.54 10.49 2.89
CA ASP A 69 -24.03 11.72 3.49
C ASP A 69 -24.13 12.89 2.51
N LEU A 70 -25.11 13.75 2.78
CA LEU A 70 -25.36 15.01 2.07
C LEU A 70 -25.10 16.23 2.97
N SER A 71 -24.36 16.05 4.07
CA SER A 71 -24.18 17.10 5.09
C SER A 71 -23.28 18.25 4.63
N GLY A 72 -22.46 18.04 3.60
CA GLY A 72 -21.41 18.99 3.19
C GLY A 72 -20.23 19.10 4.18
N ARG A 73 -20.25 18.35 5.30
CA ARG A 73 -19.19 18.35 6.33
C ARG A 73 -18.00 17.47 5.94
N SER A 74 -16.98 17.45 6.79
CA SER A 74 -15.87 16.50 6.67
C SER A 74 -16.39 15.07 6.65
N SER A 75 -15.83 14.25 5.75
CA SER A 75 -16.15 12.83 5.64
C SER A 75 -16.01 12.10 6.97
N LEU A 76 -16.92 11.16 7.23
CA LEU A 76 -16.88 10.28 8.41
C LEU A 76 -15.74 9.26 8.34
N PHE A 77 -15.24 8.99 7.13
CA PHE A 77 -14.17 8.04 6.87
C PHE A 77 -13.01 8.74 6.11
N PRO A 78 -11.74 8.38 6.34
CA PRO A 78 -10.60 9.05 5.67
C PRO A 78 -10.62 8.94 4.13
N ALA A 79 -11.05 7.80 3.59
CA ALA A 79 -11.21 7.57 2.15
C ALA A 79 -12.69 7.29 1.81
N PRO A 80 -13.55 8.33 1.73
CA PRO A 80 -15.00 8.19 1.56
C PRO A 80 -15.36 7.32 0.36
N HIS A 81 -14.73 7.58 -0.78
CA HIS A 81 -14.98 6.91 -2.06
C HIS A 81 -14.54 5.43 -2.09
N LYS A 82 -13.89 4.94 -1.03
CA LYS A 82 -13.43 3.55 -0.89
C LYS A 82 -14.20 2.78 0.18
N ARG A 83 -15.19 3.41 0.81
CA ARG A 83 -16.02 2.78 1.83
C ARG A 83 -17.32 2.30 1.18
N ASP A 84 -17.39 1.00 0.95
CA ASP A 84 -18.62 0.38 0.41
C ASP A 84 -19.82 0.74 1.29
N GLY A 85 -20.92 1.18 0.68
CA GLY A 85 -22.14 1.60 1.38
C GLY A 85 -22.11 2.99 2.02
N TYR A 86 -20.98 3.71 1.97
CA TYR A 86 -20.93 5.13 2.33
C TYR A 86 -20.91 5.99 1.08
N LEU A 87 -22.05 6.61 0.79
CA LEU A 87 -22.29 7.41 -0.39
C LEU A 87 -22.28 8.87 0.03
N ARG A 88 -21.32 9.65 -0.47
CA ARG A 88 -21.16 11.06 -0.10
C ARG A 88 -21.27 11.93 -1.35
N ALA A 89 -22.09 12.97 -1.29
CA ALA A 89 -22.18 13.99 -2.33
C ALA A 89 -22.10 15.39 -1.73
N ASP A 90 -21.59 16.34 -2.52
CA ASP A 90 -21.68 17.76 -2.18
C ASP A 90 -23.14 18.22 -2.35
N PRO A 91 -23.82 18.69 -1.28
CA PRO A 91 -25.20 19.18 -1.39
C PRO A 91 -25.34 20.39 -2.32
N GLY A 92 -24.26 21.13 -2.61
CA GLY A 92 -24.25 22.21 -3.59
C GLY A 92 -24.30 21.73 -5.04
N SER A 93 -24.04 20.44 -5.32
CA SER A 93 -24.01 19.85 -6.66
C SER A 93 -25.18 18.91 -6.88
N MET A 94 -26.27 19.43 -7.46
CA MET A 94 -27.46 18.63 -7.77
C MET A 94 -27.18 17.37 -8.60
N PRO A 95 -26.29 17.38 -9.61
CA PRO A 95 -25.91 16.16 -10.32
C PRO A 95 -25.24 15.13 -9.40
N ALA A 96 -24.35 15.56 -8.49
CA ALA A 96 -23.68 14.65 -7.57
C ALA A 96 -24.67 14.04 -6.55
N VAL A 97 -25.61 14.85 -6.05
CA VAL A 97 -26.69 14.37 -5.17
C VAL A 97 -27.56 13.34 -5.90
N ALA A 98 -27.97 13.64 -7.14
CA ALA A 98 -28.79 12.73 -7.93
C ALA A 98 -28.08 11.39 -8.18
N GLU A 99 -26.78 11.43 -8.48
CA GLU A 99 -25.96 10.21 -8.65
C GLU A 99 -25.87 9.41 -7.35
N ALA A 100 -25.54 10.04 -6.22
CA ALA A 100 -25.45 9.35 -4.94
C ALA A 100 -26.78 8.74 -4.49
N VAL A 101 -27.90 9.44 -4.72
CA VAL A 101 -29.26 8.91 -4.44
C VAL A 101 -29.58 7.73 -5.36
N PHE A 102 -29.24 7.83 -6.65
CA PHE A 102 -29.46 6.73 -7.59
C PHE A 102 -28.65 5.49 -7.20
N GLN A 103 -27.37 5.67 -6.86
CA GLN A 103 -26.52 4.59 -6.35
C GLN A 103 -27.12 3.98 -5.08
N ALA A 104 -27.52 4.78 -4.09
CA ALA A 104 -28.15 4.31 -2.86
C ALA A 104 -29.39 3.45 -3.14
N ALA A 105 -30.23 3.86 -4.09
CA ALA A 105 -31.43 3.13 -4.47
C ALA A 105 -31.12 1.76 -5.12
N GLN A 106 -29.93 1.58 -5.69
CA GLN A 106 -29.47 0.29 -6.24
C GLN A 106 -28.80 -0.61 -5.20
N HIS A 107 -28.55 -0.16 -3.97
CA HIS A 107 -27.95 -0.98 -2.91
C HIS A 107 -29.00 -1.90 -2.26
N VAL A 108 -29.67 -2.72 -3.07
CA VAL A 108 -30.70 -3.68 -2.65
C VAL A 108 -30.32 -5.06 -3.15
N GLY A 109 -30.22 -6.03 -2.24
CA GLY A 109 -29.95 -7.44 -2.57
C GLY A 109 -28.72 -8.00 -1.87
N THR A 110 -28.13 -9.02 -2.48
CA THR A 110 -26.94 -9.70 -1.98
C THR A 110 -25.70 -9.18 -2.71
N PHE A 111 -24.65 -8.87 -1.94
CA PHE A 111 -23.38 -8.37 -2.47
C PHE A 111 -22.28 -9.40 -2.22
N GLU A 112 -21.45 -9.62 -3.22
CA GLU A 112 -20.23 -10.42 -3.10
C GLU A 112 -19.04 -9.47 -3.14
N LYS A 113 -18.12 -9.62 -2.19
CA LYS A 113 -16.90 -8.83 -2.11
C LYS A 113 -15.69 -9.72 -2.32
N PRO A 114 -14.83 -9.43 -3.31
CA PRO A 114 -13.57 -10.13 -3.47
C PRO A 114 -12.69 -9.98 -2.23
N LEU A 115 -12.07 -11.09 -1.81
CA LEU A 115 -11.02 -11.05 -0.80
C LEU A 115 -9.71 -10.63 -1.47
N PHE A 116 -9.43 -9.32 -1.46
CA PHE A 116 -8.29 -8.76 -2.19
C PHE A 116 -6.92 -9.14 -1.63
N LEU A 117 -6.85 -9.42 -0.33
CA LEU A 117 -5.59 -9.61 0.38
C LEU A 117 -5.58 -10.94 1.13
N ARG A 118 -4.40 -11.56 1.18
CA ARG A 118 -4.10 -12.74 2.00
C ARG A 118 -3.01 -12.37 3.02
N LEU A 119 -3.26 -12.68 4.29
CA LEU A 119 -2.34 -12.42 5.38
C LEU A 119 -1.68 -13.71 5.87
N GLU A 120 -0.35 -13.75 5.85
CA GLU A 120 0.48 -14.80 6.43
C GLU A 120 1.10 -14.29 7.74
N SER A 121 0.38 -14.41 8.85
CA SER A 121 0.77 -13.81 10.13
C SER A 121 2.16 -14.22 10.61
N HIS A 122 2.57 -15.48 10.37
CA HIS A 122 3.89 -15.99 10.76
C HIS A 122 5.08 -15.27 10.07
N LEU A 123 4.86 -14.59 8.94
CA LEU A 123 5.87 -13.75 8.27
C LEU A 123 5.81 -12.29 8.74
N CYS A 124 4.82 -11.92 9.55
CA CYS A 124 4.60 -10.52 9.92
C CYS A 124 5.67 -10.04 10.91
N ALA A 125 6.31 -8.92 10.57
CA ALA A 125 7.32 -8.26 11.40
C ALA A 125 6.74 -7.08 12.20
N HIS A 126 5.44 -7.10 12.52
CA HIS A 126 4.75 -5.99 13.17
C HIS A 126 5.21 -5.78 14.61
N SER A 127 5.28 -6.84 15.40
CA SER A 127 5.78 -6.80 16.76
C SER A 127 6.44 -8.13 17.12
N ARG A 128 7.37 -8.08 18.07
CA ARG A 128 7.89 -9.29 18.71
C ARG A 128 8.22 -8.99 20.16
N ALA A 129 7.70 -9.78 21.10
CA ALA A 129 7.88 -9.56 22.53
C ALA A 129 7.54 -8.12 22.96
N SER A 130 6.40 -7.61 22.47
CA SER A 130 5.92 -6.24 22.72
C SER A 130 6.81 -5.10 22.18
N GLN A 131 7.84 -5.41 21.39
CA GLN A 131 8.60 -4.42 20.65
C GLN A 131 7.97 -4.18 19.29
N THR A 132 7.34 -3.01 19.10
CA THR A 132 6.77 -2.63 17.81
C THR A 132 7.86 -2.52 16.75
N GLY A 133 7.75 -3.27 15.68
CA GLY A 133 8.59 -3.23 14.49
C GLY A 133 7.94 -2.47 13.34
N CYS A 134 7.49 -3.21 12.32
CA CYS A 134 6.97 -2.66 11.07
C CYS A 134 5.48 -2.25 11.19
N SER A 135 5.17 -1.00 10.88
CA SER A 135 3.79 -0.45 10.81
C SER A 135 3.35 -0.05 9.41
N ARG A 136 4.18 -0.27 8.37
CA ARG A 136 3.97 0.25 7.01
C ARG A 136 2.57 0.01 6.43
N CYS A 137 1.98 -1.18 6.67
CA CYS A 137 0.65 -1.52 6.17
C CYS A 137 -0.49 -0.82 6.92
N ILE A 138 -0.33 -0.56 8.22
CA ILE A 138 -1.28 0.18 9.05
C ILE A 138 -1.25 1.65 8.63
N ASP A 139 -0.05 2.22 8.58
CA ASP A 139 0.17 3.65 8.31
C ASP A 139 -0.32 4.06 6.92
N ILE A 140 -0.27 3.14 5.94
CA ILE A 140 -0.65 3.43 4.56
C ILE A 140 -2.11 3.09 4.23
N CYS A 141 -2.84 2.41 5.11
CA CYS A 141 -4.18 1.92 4.77
C CYS A 141 -5.20 3.07 4.75
N PRO A 142 -5.72 3.49 3.59
CA PRO A 142 -6.61 4.65 3.51
C PRO A 142 -7.99 4.40 4.13
N THR A 143 -8.41 3.13 4.23
CA THR A 143 -9.70 2.74 4.82
C THR A 143 -9.58 2.31 6.29
N GLY A 144 -8.37 2.21 6.85
CA GLY A 144 -8.18 1.67 8.20
C GLY A 144 -8.58 0.19 8.34
N ALA A 145 -8.51 -0.59 7.26
CA ALA A 145 -8.81 -2.02 7.24
C ALA A 145 -7.78 -2.87 8.02
N ILE A 146 -6.61 -2.32 8.32
CA ILE A 146 -5.50 -3.02 8.96
C ILE A 146 -5.23 -2.39 10.32
N GLN A 147 -5.23 -3.22 11.36
CA GLN A 147 -5.04 -2.79 12.74
C GLN A 147 -4.00 -3.65 13.47
N PRO A 148 -3.31 -3.14 14.50
CA PRO A 148 -2.47 -3.96 15.37
C PRO A 148 -3.24 -5.11 16.02
N ASP A 149 -2.64 -6.31 16.08
CA ASP A 149 -3.18 -7.49 16.76
C ASP A 149 -2.05 -8.31 17.41
N GLY A 150 -1.61 -7.88 18.59
CA GLY A 150 -0.50 -8.49 19.30
C GLY A 150 0.83 -8.40 18.54
N ASP A 151 1.43 -9.55 18.23
CA ASP A 151 2.68 -9.64 17.46
C ASP A 151 2.47 -9.50 15.93
N HIS A 152 1.23 -9.46 15.48
CA HIS A 152 0.85 -9.38 14.07
C HIS A 152 -0.15 -8.23 13.83
N VAL A 153 -0.71 -8.17 12.63
CA VAL A 153 -1.79 -7.26 12.28
C VAL A 153 -3.06 -8.05 12.01
N ALA A 154 -4.22 -7.47 12.27
CA ALA A 154 -5.51 -7.95 11.80
C ALA A 154 -5.91 -7.21 10.53
N LEU A 155 -6.55 -7.92 9.61
CA LEU A 155 -7.11 -7.38 8.37
C LEU A 155 -8.62 -7.62 8.39
N ASP A 156 -9.40 -6.56 8.27
CA ASP A 156 -10.84 -6.63 8.00
C ASP A 156 -11.10 -6.64 6.48
N PRO A 157 -11.50 -7.78 5.90
CA PRO A 157 -11.75 -7.87 4.46
C PRO A 157 -12.99 -7.07 4.03
N MET A 158 -13.93 -6.81 4.95
CA MET A 158 -15.13 -6.05 4.66
C MET A 158 -14.86 -4.55 4.59
N VAL A 159 -13.81 -4.07 5.26
CA VAL A 159 -13.31 -2.69 5.18
C VAL A 159 -12.25 -2.48 4.09
N CYS A 160 -11.56 -3.55 3.69
CA CYS A 160 -10.54 -3.49 2.64
C CYS A 160 -11.14 -3.07 1.29
N ALA A 161 -10.59 -2.02 0.68
CA ALA A 161 -11.02 -1.54 -0.64
C ALA A 161 -10.18 -2.08 -1.81
N GLY A 162 -9.25 -3.01 -1.55
CA GLY A 162 -8.43 -3.60 -2.61
C GLY A 162 -7.43 -2.66 -3.29
N CYS A 163 -7.02 -1.55 -2.66
CA CYS A 163 -6.08 -0.60 -3.29
C CYS A 163 -4.66 -1.15 -3.53
N GLY A 164 -4.26 -2.22 -2.83
CA GLY A 164 -2.96 -2.87 -2.99
C GLY A 164 -1.77 -2.20 -2.28
N ALA A 165 -1.91 -1.00 -1.71
CA ALA A 165 -0.80 -0.24 -1.10
C ALA A 165 -0.05 -0.98 0.02
N CYS A 166 -0.78 -1.62 0.93
CA CYS A 166 -0.18 -2.39 2.02
C CYS A 166 0.66 -3.58 1.52
N SER A 167 0.29 -4.12 0.36
CA SER A 167 0.88 -5.32 -0.20
C SER A 167 2.18 -5.01 -0.97
N SER A 168 2.27 -3.85 -1.64
CA SER A 168 3.50 -3.36 -2.29
C SER A 168 4.56 -2.96 -1.27
N LEU A 169 4.14 -2.40 -0.13
CA LEU A 169 5.03 -1.95 0.95
C LEU A 169 5.43 -3.03 1.97
N CYS A 170 4.89 -4.26 1.88
CA CYS A 170 5.13 -5.30 2.88
C CYS A 170 6.52 -5.93 2.68
N PRO A 171 7.50 -5.66 3.58
CA PRO A 171 8.88 -6.11 3.37
C PRO A 171 9.05 -7.63 3.52
N SER A 172 8.24 -8.25 4.37
CA SER A 172 8.32 -9.67 4.68
C SER A 172 7.46 -10.54 3.76
N GLY A 173 6.61 -9.94 2.93
CA GLY A 173 5.62 -10.67 2.14
C GLY A 173 4.46 -11.23 2.97
N ALA A 174 4.28 -10.80 4.23
CA ALA A 174 3.15 -11.22 5.06
C ALA A 174 1.79 -10.80 4.49
N ILE A 175 1.71 -9.65 3.81
CA ILE A 175 0.49 -9.20 3.13
C ILE A 175 0.67 -9.37 1.63
N LEU A 176 -0.15 -10.23 1.04
CA LEU A 176 -0.15 -10.55 -0.38
C LEU A 176 -1.44 -10.04 -1.01
N TYR A 177 -1.34 -9.52 -2.23
CA TYR A 177 -2.50 -9.21 -3.05
C TYR A 177 -2.87 -10.47 -3.83
N ASP A 178 -4.16 -10.82 -3.87
CA ASP A 178 -4.63 -12.12 -4.39
C ASP A 178 -5.81 -11.97 -5.38
N ALA A 179 -5.99 -10.77 -5.96
CA ALA A 179 -7.11 -10.46 -6.84
C ALA A 179 -6.75 -9.51 -8.00
N PRO A 180 -5.83 -9.89 -8.91
CA PRO A 180 -5.10 -11.16 -9.00
C PRO A 180 -3.71 -11.10 -8.33
N PRO A 181 -3.06 -12.25 -8.07
CA PRO A 181 -1.73 -12.28 -7.49
C PRO A 181 -0.63 -11.69 -8.40
N VAL A 182 0.49 -11.30 -7.80
CA VAL A 182 1.58 -10.58 -8.50
C VAL A 182 2.22 -11.42 -9.61
N ASP A 183 2.35 -12.73 -9.43
CA ASP A 183 2.86 -13.65 -10.44
C ASP A 183 2.03 -13.64 -11.73
N HIS A 184 0.71 -13.44 -11.62
CA HIS A 184 -0.18 -13.24 -12.76
C HIS A 184 0.20 -11.97 -13.53
N LEU A 185 0.49 -10.87 -12.83
CA LEU A 185 0.94 -9.63 -13.47
C LEU A 185 2.29 -9.80 -14.18
N LEU A 186 3.26 -10.45 -13.54
CA LEU A 186 4.56 -10.75 -14.16
C LEU A 186 4.40 -11.63 -15.41
N THR A 187 3.52 -12.63 -15.35
CA THR A 187 3.21 -13.50 -16.49
C THR A 187 2.59 -12.72 -17.64
N ARG A 188 1.66 -11.79 -17.37
CA ARG A 188 1.09 -10.91 -18.38
C ARG A 188 2.15 -10.03 -19.04
N MET A 189 3.03 -9.40 -18.26
CA MET A 189 4.13 -8.59 -18.78
C MET A 189 5.06 -9.39 -19.69
N ARG A 190 5.38 -10.62 -19.31
CA ARG A 190 6.15 -11.55 -20.16
C ARG A 190 5.46 -11.81 -21.50
N ALA A 191 4.20 -12.23 -21.45
CA ALA A 191 3.44 -12.55 -22.66
C ALA A 191 3.34 -11.34 -23.60
N MET A 192 3.17 -10.13 -23.05
CA MET A 192 3.18 -8.88 -23.82
C MET A 192 4.53 -8.65 -24.51
N LEU A 193 5.65 -8.81 -23.81
CA LEU A 193 6.99 -8.66 -24.39
C LEU A 193 7.27 -9.70 -25.48
N GLU A 194 6.94 -10.96 -25.23
CA GLU A 194 7.12 -12.05 -26.19
C GLU A 194 6.30 -11.79 -27.47
N ALA A 195 5.03 -11.42 -27.32
CA ALA A 195 4.17 -11.07 -28.46
C ALA A 195 4.73 -9.88 -29.24
N TYR A 196 5.20 -8.83 -28.55
CA TYR A 196 5.74 -7.63 -29.18
C TYR A 196 7.03 -7.92 -29.97
N ARG A 197 7.96 -8.70 -29.39
CA ARG A 197 9.20 -9.10 -30.04
C ARG A 197 8.96 -10.03 -31.24
N ASN A 198 7.99 -10.94 -31.14
CA ASN A 198 7.60 -11.80 -32.25
C ASN A 198 7.00 -11.02 -33.43
N ALA A 199 6.47 -9.82 -33.17
CA ALA A 199 6.01 -8.87 -34.19
C ALA A 199 7.12 -7.92 -34.67
N GLU A 200 8.41 -8.24 -34.41
CA GLU A 200 9.58 -7.45 -34.78
C GLU A 200 9.61 -6.03 -34.13
N GLY A 201 8.87 -5.84 -33.04
CA GLY A 201 8.89 -4.61 -32.26
C GLY A 201 10.23 -4.43 -31.54
N ALA A 202 10.84 -3.25 -31.68
CA ALA A 202 12.19 -3.00 -31.15
C ALA A 202 12.22 -2.67 -29.64
N THR A 203 11.86 -1.45 -29.23
CA THR A 203 12.14 -0.95 -27.86
C THR A 203 10.85 -0.81 -27.06
N PRO A 204 10.31 -1.88 -26.44
CA PRO A 204 9.01 -1.84 -25.78
C PRO A 204 9.04 -0.98 -24.52
N ARG A 205 8.00 -0.18 -24.32
CA ARG A 205 7.71 0.58 -23.10
C ARG A 205 6.39 0.09 -22.53
N VAL A 206 6.26 0.05 -21.21
CA VAL A 206 4.99 -0.31 -20.57
C VAL A 206 4.30 0.96 -20.06
N LEU A 207 3.01 1.08 -20.33
CA LEU A 207 2.13 2.08 -19.75
C LEU A 207 1.17 1.38 -18.78
N VAL A 208 1.45 1.45 -17.49
CA VAL A 208 0.62 0.87 -16.43
C VAL A 208 -0.52 1.84 -16.14
N HIS A 209 -1.75 1.33 -16.09
CA HIS A 209 -2.94 2.17 -15.86
C HIS A 209 -4.03 1.40 -15.13
N ASP A 210 -4.92 2.11 -14.44
CA ASP A 210 -6.11 1.50 -13.85
C ASP A 210 -7.17 1.15 -14.91
N LEU A 211 -8.08 0.23 -14.57
CA LEU A 211 -9.09 -0.28 -15.50
C LEU A 211 -10.24 0.70 -15.78
N GLU A 212 -10.33 1.82 -15.07
CA GLU A 212 -11.37 2.84 -15.23
C GLU A 212 -10.81 4.06 -15.98
N HIS A 213 -10.23 5.01 -15.23
CA HIS A 213 -9.78 6.30 -15.74
C HIS A 213 -8.69 6.13 -16.80
N GLY A 214 -7.67 5.33 -16.51
CA GLY A 214 -6.58 5.12 -17.45
C GLY A 214 -7.01 4.44 -18.75
N ALA A 215 -7.88 3.43 -18.65
CA ALA A 215 -8.44 2.74 -19.82
C ALA A 215 -9.29 3.69 -20.68
N GLU A 216 -10.12 4.53 -20.06
CA GLU A 216 -10.92 5.55 -20.74
C GLU A 216 -10.03 6.60 -21.41
N MET A 217 -9.01 7.10 -20.71
CA MET A 217 -8.02 8.05 -21.27
C MET A 217 -7.34 7.50 -22.52
N ILE A 218 -6.94 6.23 -22.52
CA ILE A 218 -6.35 5.56 -23.68
C ILE A 218 -7.37 5.45 -24.82
N ALA A 219 -8.60 5.06 -24.53
CA ALA A 219 -9.66 4.93 -25.53
C ALA A 219 -10.00 6.28 -26.19
N LEU A 220 -10.11 7.35 -25.39
CA LEU A 220 -10.32 8.71 -25.88
C LEU A 220 -9.14 9.20 -26.71
N SER A 221 -7.90 8.91 -26.27
CA SER A 221 -6.69 9.25 -27.01
C SER A 221 -6.65 8.57 -28.38
N ALA A 222 -7.09 7.31 -28.47
CA ALA A 222 -7.15 6.57 -29.74
C ALA A 222 -8.24 7.10 -30.69
N ARG A 223 -9.35 7.61 -30.14
CA ARG A 223 -10.50 8.08 -30.94
C ARG A 223 -10.37 9.53 -31.38
N PHE A 224 -9.83 10.40 -30.52
CA PHE A 224 -9.86 11.84 -30.69
C PHE A 224 -8.47 12.49 -30.80
N SER A 225 -7.40 11.74 -30.51
CA SER A 225 -6.01 12.22 -30.59
C SER A 225 -5.15 11.28 -31.44
N ARG A 226 -3.85 11.20 -31.15
CA ARG A 226 -2.86 10.40 -31.89
C ARG A 226 -2.86 8.92 -31.51
N GLY A 227 -3.55 8.54 -30.44
CA GLY A 227 -3.44 7.23 -29.82
C GLY A 227 -2.11 7.00 -29.11
N LEU A 228 -1.82 5.75 -28.76
CA LEU A 228 -0.55 5.38 -28.15
C LEU A 228 0.52 5.17 -29.25
N PRO A 229 1.79 5.54 -28.98
CA PRO A 229 2.91 5.13 -29.82
C PRO A 229 2.97 3.59 -29.97
N GLY A 230 3.43 3.10 -31.13
CA GLY A 230 3.49 1.66 -31.42
C GLY A 230 4.47 0.87 -30.55
N ASP A 231 5.32 1.55 -29.78
CA ASP A 231 6.25 0.99 -28.80
C ASP A 231 5.73 1.07 -27.35
N VAL A 232 4.55 1.65 -27.11
CA VAL A 232 3.93 1.76 -25.79
C VAL A 232 2.85 0.69 -25.63
N LEU A 233 3.11 -0.26 -24.72
CA LEU A 233 2.23 -1.38 -24.43
C LEU A 233 1.37 -1.07 -23.19
N PRO A 234 0.05 -0.90 -23.32
CA PRO A 234 -0.82 -0.61 -22.19
C PRO A 234 -1.03 -1.86 -21.32
N LEU A 235 -0.81 -1.72 -20.02
CA LEU A 235 -0.99 -2.75 -19.00
C LEU A 235 -2.04 -2.29 -17.97
N GLY A 236 -3.28 -2.72 -18.18
CA GLY A 236 -4.37 -2.48 -17.23
C GLY A 236 -4.22 -3.32 -15.95
N VAL A 237 -4.34 -2.68 -14.78
CA VAL A 237 -4.27 -3.30 -13.44
C VAL A 237 -5.47 -2.89 -12.57
N SER A 238 -5.96 -3.83 -11.75
CA SER A 238 -7.09 -3.57 -10.85
C SER A 238 -6.72 -2.68 -9.65
N ALA A 239 -5.46 -2.74 -9.22
CA ALA A 239 -4.93 -1.98 -8.10
C ALA A 239 -3.65 -1.27 -8.51
N LEU A 240 -3.77 -0.04 -9.03
CA LEU A 240 -2.64 0.75 -9.53
C LEU A 240 -1.56 0.96 -8.47
N VAL A 241 -1.95 1.27 -7.23
CA VAL A 241 -1.04 1.46 -6.09
C VAL A 241 -0.37 0.15 -5.64
N GLY A 242 -0.94 -1.00 -6.03
CA GLY A 242 -0.32 -2.30 -5.86
C GLY A 242 0.86 -2.56 -6.80
N PHE A 243 1.02 -1.78 -7.87
CA PHE A 243 2.20 -1.80 -8.75
C PHE A 243 3.36 -1.07 -8.05
N GLY A 244 4.16 -1.81 -7.30
CA GLY A 244 5.23 -1.29 -6.48
C GLY A 244 6.60 -1.35 -7.14
N HIS A 245 7.65 -1.20 -6.32
CA HIS A 245 9.02 -1.22 -6.79
C HIS A 245 9.41 -2.57 -7.40
N ALA A 246 8.88 -3.68 -6.86
CA ALA A 246 9.14 -5.03 -7.35
C ALA A 246 8.67 -5.20 -8.80
N GLU A 247 7.43 -4.78 -9.09
CA GLU A 247 6.81 -4.90 -10.41
C GLU A 247 7.47 -3.96 -11.43
N ALA A 248 7.81 -2.73 -11.02
CA ALA A 248 8.52 -1.77 -11.87
C ALA A 248 9.93 -2.26 -12.25
N LEU A 249 10.71 -2.72 -11.28
CA LEU A 249 12.03 -3.29 -11.52
C LEU A 249 11.95 -4.55 -12.38
N ALA A 250 10.96 -5.41 -12.13
CA ALA A 250 10.74 -6.61 -12.92
C ALA A 250 10.46 -6.28 -14.38
N ALA A 251 9.60 -5.29 -14.66
CA ALA A 251 9.34 -4.84 -16.03
C ALA A 251 10.63 -4.43 -16.75
N LEU A 252 11.46 -3.60 -16.11
CA LEU A 252 12.75 -3.19 -16.68
C LEU A 252 13.70 -4.38 -16.87
N ALA A 253 13.79 -5.28 -15.89
CA ALA A 253 14.65 -6.46 -15.94
C ALA A 253 14.25 -7.49 -17.01
N MET A 254 12.94 -7.57 -17.33
CA MET A 254 12.41 -8.41 -18.40
C MET A 254 12.63 -7.81 -19.79
N GLY A 255 12.97 -6.51 -19.86
CA GLY A 255 13.38 -5.83 -21.09
C GLY A 255 12.43 -4.73 -21.58
N PHE A 256 11.52 -4.23 -20.74
CA PHE A 256 10.91 -2.92 -21.02
C PHE A 256 11.95 -1.81 -20.89
N ALA A 257 11.96 -0.87 -21.83
CA ALA A 257 12.88 0.27 -21.84
C ALA A 257 12.49 1.36 -20.84
N CYS A 258 11.19 1.48 -20.57
CA CYS A 258 10.61 2.47 -19.67
C CYS A 258 9.32 1.91 -19.05
N VAL A 259 9.04 2.34 -17.82
CA VAL A 259 7.80 2.11 -17.10
C VAL A 259 7.12 3.47 -16.88
N ASP A 260 6.04 3.70 -17.61
CA ASP A 260 5.17 4.86 -17.40
C ASP A 260 3.96 4.41 -16.58
N VAL A 261 3.61 5.11 -15.51
CA VAL A 261 2.41 4.84 -14.70
C VAL A 261 1.46 6.01 -14.85
N LEU A 262 0.28 5.76 -15.41
CA LEU A 262 -0.78 6.73 -15.58
C LEU A 262 -1.60 6.82 -14.30
N VAL A 263 -1.43 7.93 -13.57
CA VAL A 263 -2.11 8.21 -12.30
C VAL A 263 -3.55 8.64 -12.57
N SER A 264 -4.48 8.18 -11.74
CA SER A 264 -5.87 8.64 -11.77
C SER A 264 -6.18 9.62 -10.64
N PRO A 265 -7.25 10.45 -10.78
CA PRO A 265 -7.64 11.41 -9.73
C PRO A 265 -7.93 10.79 -8.36
N LYS A 266 -8.31 9.50 -8.31
CA LYS A 266 -8.62 8.75 -7.08
C LYS A 266 -7.45 7.90 -6.56
N THR A 267 -6.30 7.94 -7.22
CA THR A 267 -5.11 7.17 -6.84
C THR A 267 -4.45 7.75 -5.60
N GLU A 268 -4.12 6.92 -4.60
CA GLU A 268 -3.24 7.33 -3.52
C GLU A 268 -1.81 7.56 -4.05
N ARG A 269 -1.41 8.82 -4.14
CA ARG A 269 -0.13 9.21 -4.73
C ARG A 269 1.05 8.86 -3.83
N ASP A 270 0.98 9.19 -2.54
CA ASP A 270 2.06 8.97 -1.57
C ASP A 270 2.65 7.55 -1.60
N PRO A 271 1.86 6.45 -1.50
CA PRO A 271 2.41 5.10 -1.62
C PRO A 271 3.05 4.83 -2.98
N LEU A 272 2.40 5.25 -4.08
CA LEU A 272 2.90 5.02 -5.43
C LEU A 272 4.23 5.76 -5.67
N GLU A 273 4.32 7.03 -5.30
CA GLU A 273 5.53 7.84 -5.41
C GLU A 273 6.68 7.31 -4.55
N ARG A 274 6.38 6.79 -3.35
CA ARG A 274 7.38 6.16 -2.50
C ARG A 274 7.98 4.91 -3.16
N GLU A 275 7.12 4.07 -3.73
CA GLU A 275 7.52 2.84 -4.40
C GLU A 275 8.29 3.12 -5.70
N MET A 276 7.87 4.11 -6.50
CA MET A 276 8.60 4.48 -7.72
C MET A 276 9.98 5.07 -7.39
N ARG A 277 10.09 5.93 -6.37
CA ARG A 277 11.39 6.45 -5.92
C ARG A 277 12.33 5.35 -5.43
N LEU A 278 11.78 4.34 -4.77
CA LEU A 278 12.56 3.17 -4.34
C LEU A 278 13.06 2.37 -5.56
N ALA A 279 12.21 2.13 -6.56
CA ALA A 279 12.62 1.48 -7.80
C ALA A 279 13.68 2.27 -8.57
N GLU A 280 13.57 3.61 -8.62
CA GLU A 280 14.59 4.46 -9.23
C GLU A 280 15.95 4.30 -8.54
N ALA A 281 15.97 4.32 -7.20
CA ALA A 281 17.19 4.10 -6.41
C ALA A 281 17.76 2.68 -6.57
N MET A 282 16.94 1.70 -6.94
CA MET A 282 17.29 0.29 -7.13
C MET A 282 17.58 -0.10 -8.60
N GLY A 283 17.94 0.86 -9.45
CA GLY A 283 18.39 0.62 -10.82
C GLY A 283 17.39 1.04 -11.91
N GLY A 284 16.26 1.62 -11.51
CA GLY A 284 15.25 2.19 -12.42
C GLY A 284 15.47 3.67 -12.78
N ALA A 285 16.56 4.30 -12.33
CA ALA A 285 16.80 5.74 -12.50
C ALA A 285 16.64 6.20 -13.96
N GLY A 286 15.77 7.18 -14.19
CA GLY A 286 15.50 7.75 -15.51
C GLY A 286 14.68 6.84 -16.45
N LYS A 287 14.17 5.70 -15.97
CA LYS A 287 13.35 4.75 -16.72
C LYS A 287 11.94 4.58 -16.16
N ILE A 288 11.59 5.30 -15.10
CA ILE A 288 10.30 5.23 -14.42
C ILE A 288 9.70 6.63 -14.40
N ARG A 289 8.44 6.77 -14.83
CA ARG A 289 7.76 8.07 -14.85
C ARG A 289 6.32 7.93 -14.36
N LEU A 290 5.90 8.87 -13.52
CA LEU A 290 4.49 9.05 -13.18
C LEU A 290 3.90 10.09 -14.14
N LEU A 291 2.83 9.70 -14.84
CA LEU A 291 2.11 10.56 -15.77
C LEU A 291 0.78 10.95 -15.14
N ASP A 292 0.49 12.24 -15.12
CA ASP A 292 -0.76 12.80 -14.59
C ASP A 292 -1.38 13.82 -15.57
N PRO A 293 -1.67 13.38 -16.82
CA PRO A 293 -2.33 14.23 -17.81
C PRO A 293 -3.80 14.44 -17.44
N ASN A 294 -4.30 15.66 -17.65
CA ASN A 294 -5.72 15.96 -17.42
C ASN A 294 -6.58 15.71 -18.67
N GLU A 295 -5.95 15.55 -19.84
CA GLU A 295 -6.62 15.44 -21.13
C GLU A 295 -5.91 14.43 -22.05
N PRO A 296 -6.62 13.79 -23.01
CA PRO A 296 -6.04 12.82 -23.94
C PRO A 296 -4.83 13.34 -24.74
N ASP A 297 -4.86 14.60 -25.17
CA ASP A 297 -3.75 15.19 -25.94
C ASP A 297 -2.46 15.27 -25.12
N GLN A 298 -2.57 15.63 -23.83
CA GLN A 298 -1.43 15.69 -22.90
C GLN A 298 -0.82 14.30 -22.68
N LEU A 299 -1.64 13.25 -22.65
CA LEU A 299 -1.14 11.87 -22.59
C LEU A 299 -0.33 11.53 -23.84
N CYS A 300 -0.85 11.83 -25.03
CA CYS A 300 -0.10 11.63 -26.27
C CYS A 300 1.22 12.42 -26.28
N GLU A 301 1.21 13.70 -25.89
CA GLU A 301 2.41 14.53 -25.80
C GLU A 301 3.46 13.97 -24.84
N ALA A 302 3.04 13.42 -23.69
CA ALA A 302 3.95 12.81 -22.72
C ALA A 302 4.58 11.49 -23.21
N LEU A 303 3.96 10.82 -24.19
CA LEU A 303 4.39 9.52 -24.69
C LEU A 303 5.18 9.60 -26.01
N TYR A 304 4.81 10.50 -26.92
CA TYR A 304 5.52 10.70 -28.19
C TYR A 304 6.79 11.54 -28.01
N GLY A 305 7.83 11.26 -28.81
CA GLY A 305 9.07 12.05 -28.81
C GLY A 305 9.98 11.83 -27.60
N VAL A 306 9.63 10.89 -26.72
CA VAL A 306 10.44 10.50 -25.56
C VAL A 306 11.64 9.70 -26.04
N THR A 307 12.84 10.17 -25.72
CA THR A 307 14.06 9.38 -25.89
C THR A 307 14.15 8.40 -24.72
N VAL A 308 14.06 7.11 -25.02
CA VAL A 308 14.22 6.05 -24.02
C VAL A 308 15.64 5.52 -24.02
N GLN A 309 16.10 5.13 -22.83
CA GLN A 309 17.39 4.45 -22.68
C GLN A 309 17.33 3.04 -23.26
N ALA A 310 18.49 2.48 -23.60
CA ALA A 310 18.58 1.13 -24.10
C ALA A 310 18.07 0.11 -23.06
N THR A 311 17.40 -0.94 -23.55
CA THR A 311 17.03 -2.10 -22.76
C THR A 311 18.27 -2.87 -22.31
N LEU A 312 18.11 -3.73 -21.30
CA LEU A 312 19.18 -4.66 -20.92
C LEU A 312 19.58 -5.56 -22.09
N ALA A 313 20.88 -5.84 -22.20
CA ALA A 313 21.42 -6.78 -23.18
C ALA A 313 20.98 -8.21 -22.90
N GLU A 314 20.94 -8.59 -21.61
CA GLU A 314 20.44 -9.88 -21.14
C GLU A 314 19.26 -9.67 -20.21
N THR A 315 18.10 -10.23 -20.57
CA THR A 315 16.89 -10.13 -19.76
C THR A 315 16.83 -11.22 -18.72
N VAL A 316 16.30 -10.92 -17.54
CA VAL A 316 16.12 -11.89 -16.47
C VAL A 316 14.65 -12.28 -16.35
N LEU A 317 14.42 -13.49 -15.82
CA LEU A 317 13.12 -14.03 -15.49
C LEU A 317 12.88 -13.87 -13.98
N PRO A 318 12.22 -12.80 -13.49
CA PRO A 318 12.01 -12.65 -12.07
C PRO A 318 11.01 -13.70 -11.58
N MET A 319 11.37 -14.41 -10.51
CA MET A 319 10.56 -15.45 -9.89
C MET A 319 10.61 -15.33 -8.37
N GLY A 320 9.56 -15.85 -7.72
CA GLY A 320 9.44 -15.87 -6.27
C GLY A 320 8.58 -14.74 -5.70
N GLY A 321 8.72 -14.50 -4.39
CA GLY A 321 8.00 -13.42 -3.73
C GLY A 321 8.50 -12.03 -4.16
N ARG A 322 7.73 -10.97 -3.88
CA ARG A 322 8.08 -9.59 -4.30
C ARG A 322 9.50 -9.17 -3.92
N ARG A 323 9.96 -9.54 -2.72
CA ARG A 323 11.32 -9.22 -2.28
C ARG A 323 12.40 -9.88 -3.15
N GLN A 324 12.19 -11.16 -3.50
CA GLN A 324 13.11 -11.92 -4.37
C GLN A 324 13.09 -11.36 -5.79
N VAL A 325 11.90 -11.06 -6.31
CA VAL A 325 11.69 -10.40 -7.60
C VAL A 325 12.41 -9.04 -7.65
N ALA A 326 12.23 -8.19 -6.64
CA ALA A 326 12.87 -6.88 -6.55
C ALA A 326 14.40 -7.01 -6.53
N ARG A 327 14.96 -7.90 -5.68
CA ARG A 327 16.42 -8.10 -5.60
C ARG A 327 17.01 -8.61 -6.91
N LEU A 328 16.43 -9.66 -7.48
CA LEU A 328 16.90 -10.26 -8.73
C LEU A 328 16.88 -9.24 -9.87
N SER A 329 15.79 -8.46 -9.95
CA SER A 329 15.62 -7.42 -10.97
C SER A 329 16.59 -6.25 -10.76
N ALA A 330 16.72 -5.75 -9.53
CA ALA A 330 17.66 -4.67 -9.21
C ALA A 330 19.11 -5.08 -9.50
N LYS A 331 19.51 -6.30 -9.11
CA LYS A 331 20.85 -6.83 -9.42
C LYS A 331 21.11 -6.88 -10.93
N ALA A 332 20.12 -7.29 -11.73
CA ALA A 332 20.23 -7.30 -13.18
C ALA A 332 20.31 -5.90 -13.81
N LEU A 333 19.72 -4.89 -13.15
CA LEU A 333 19.75 -3.50 -13.61
C LEU A 333 21.02 -2.75 -13.16
N MET A 334 21.66 -3.20 -12.09
CA MET A 334 22.83 -2.57 -11.46
C MET A 334 24.16 -3.27 -11.82
N VAL A 335 24.29 -3.76 -13.05
CA VAL A 335 25.53 -4.39 -13.52
C VAL A 335 26.70 -3.39 -13.43
N GLY A 336 27.80 -3.81 -12.83
CA GLY A 336 29.00 -2.99 -12.62
C GLY A 336 28.97 -2.12 -11.37
N VAL A 337 27.90 -2.18 -10.56
CA VAL A 337 27.87 -1.56 -9.24
C VAL A 337 28.47 -2.52 -8.22
N GLU A 338 29.65 -2.16 -7.68
CA GLU A 338 30.43 -3.02 -6.78
C GLU A 338 30.30 -2.65 -5.29
N ALA A 339 29.45 -1.66 -4.96
CA ALA A 339 29.26 -1.17 -3.60
C ALA A 339 27.77 -0.92 -3.30
N PRO A 340 27.37 -0.91 -2.01
CA PRO A 340 26.01 -0.57 -1.64
C PRO A 340 25.61 0.83 -2.12
N VAL A 341 24.36 0.96 -2.58
CA VAL A 341 23.78 2.24 -2.94
C VAL A 341 22.85 2.75 -1.85
N ALA A 342 22.84 4.06 -1.62
CA ALA A 342 21.94 4.66 -0.65
C ALA A 342 20.48 4.56 -1.12
N LEU A 343 19.57 4.25 -0.21
CA LEU A 343 18.14 4.24 -0.47
C LEU A 343 17.41 5.39 0.24
N PRO A 344 16.20 5.75 -0.21
CA PRO A 344 15.36 6.70 0.50
C PRO A 344 15.06 6.25 1.94
N GLN A 345 14.84 7.21 2.82
CA GLN A 345 14.47 6.94 4.20
C GLN A 345 13.20 6.07 4.29
N GLY A 346 13.23 5.07 5.17
CA GLY A 346 12.12 4.13 5.35
C GLY A 346 12.06 3.00 4.31
N ALA A 347 13.06 2.86 3.44
CA ALA A 347 13.18 1.72 2.55
C ALA A 347 13.17 0.38 3.34
N PRO A 348 12.63 -0.70 2.74
CA PRO A 348 12.57 -2.03 3.35
C PRO A 348 13.86 -2.86 3.16
N TYR A 349 14.94 -2.22 2.71
CA TYR A 349 16.26 -2.80 2.46
C TYR A 349 17.31 -1.95 3.15
N GLY A 350 18.35 -2.58 3.68
CA GLY A 350 19.44 -1.84 4.31
C GLY A 350 20.26 -2.66 5.28
N ALA A 351 21.34 -2.03 5.73
CA ALA A 351 22.24 -2.57 6.72
C ALA A 351 21.79 -2.29 8.15
N VAL A 352 22.34 -3.10 9.06
CA VAL A 352 22.37 -2.84 10.49
C VAL A 352 23.80 -2.45 10.86
N LEU A 353 23.96 -1.29 11.47
CA LEU A 353 25.22 -0.77 11.97
C LEU A 353 25.28 -0.97 13.49
N VAL A 354 26.40 -1.48 13.98
CA VAL A 354 26.62 -1.76 15.41
C VAL A 354 27.83 -0.97 15.88
N ASN A 355 27.67 -0.21 16.97
CA ASN A 355 28.79 0.38 17.68
C ASN A 355 29.45 -0.70 18.56
N ALA A 356 30.66 -1.15 18.16
CA ALA A 356 31.41 -2.19 18.86
C ALA A 356 31.77 -1.80 20.32
N GLU A 357 32.01 -0.52 20.61
CA GLU A 357 32.37 -0.06 21.96
C GLU A 357 31.18 -0.10 22.92
N SER A 358 29.96 0.04 22.41
CA SER A 358 28.74 0.02 23.22
C SER A 358 28.04 -1.35 23.22
N CYS A 359 28.36 -2.23 22.27
CA CYS A 359 27.66 -3.49 22.10
C CYS A 359 28.16 -4.53 23.13
N SER A 360 27.31 -4.88 24.10
CA SER A 360 27.62 -5.88 25.12
C SER A 360 27.50 -7.35 24.68
N LEU A 361 27.31 -7.61 23.37
CA LEU A 361 27.05 -8.96 22.82
C LEU A 361 25.98 -9.77 23.60
N CYS A 362 24.96 -9.10 24.16
CA CYS A 362 23.85 -9.77 24.85
C CYS A 362 22.90 -10.55 23.92
N LEU A 363 23.05 -10.40 22.60
CA LEU A 363 22.30 -11.09 21.54
C LEU A 363 20.76 -10.95 21.57
N SER A 364 20.21 -10.01 22.34
CA SER A 364 18.76 -9.71 22.32
C SER A 364 18.25 -9.41 20.90
N CYS A 365 19.06 -8.73 20.10
CA CYS A 365 18.75 -8.41 18.71
C CYS A 365 18.65 -9.65 17.80
N VAL A 366 19.39 -10.73 18.10
CA VAL A 366 19.31 -12.02 17.39
C VAL A 366 18.01 -12.71 17.77
N SER A 367 17.72 -12.85 19.07
CA SER A 367 16.53 -13.55 19.56
C SER A 367 15.21 -12.91 19.08
N LEU A 368 15.20 -11.59 18.89
CA LEU A 368 14.01 -10.85 18.48
C LEU A 368 13.95 -10.57 16.96
N CYS A 369 14.94 -10.97 16.17
CA CYS A 369 14.93 -10.75 14.73
C CYS A 369 13.83 -11.62 14.06
N PRO A 370 12.76 -11.03 13.49
CA PRO A 370 11.68 -11.82 12.90
C PRO A 370 12.12 -12.54 11.62
N SER A 371 13.04 -11.96 10.86
CA SER A 371 13.51 -12.52 9.58
C SER A 371 14.77 -13.37 9.70
N GLY A 372 15.39 -13.47 10.88
CA GLY A 372 16.66 -14.16 11.07
C GLY A 372 17.85 -13.47 10.38
N ALA A 373 17.78 -12.17 10.12
CA ALA A 373 18.86 -11.40 9.51
C ALA A 373 20.07 -11.17 10.44
N LEU A 374 19.84 -11.22 11.75
CA LEU A 374 20.88 -11.19 12.77
C LEU A 374 21.03 -12.59 13.34
N LEU A 375 22.27 -13.08 13.43
CA LEU A 375 22.59 -14.43 13.88
C LEU A 375 23.71 -14.38 14.92
N ASP A 376 23.77 -15.39 15.77
CA ASP A 376 24.86 -15.64 16.69
C ASP A 376 25.89 -16.60 16.08
N ASN A 377 26.94 -16.89 16.86
CA ASN A 377 27.83 -18.01 16.61
C ASN A 377 27.83 -18.91 17.85
N PRO A 378 27.54 -20.22 17.71
CA PRO A 378 27.52 -21.14 18.85
C PRO A 378 28.90 -21.37 19.49
N ASP A 379 29.99 -21.12 18.76
CA ASP A 379 31.35 -21.44 19.20
C ASP A 379 32.09 -20.26 19.84
N ARG A 380 31.61 -19.02 19.64
CA ARG A 380 32.25 -17.80 20.19
C ARG A 380 31.29 -16.61 20.25
N PRO A 381 31.53 -15.62 21.14
CA PRO A 381 30.76 -14.38 21.20
C PRO A 381 30.89 -13.57 19.91
N GLU A 382 29.92 -13.72 19.00
CA GLU A 382 29.95 -13.08 17.68
C GLU A 382 28.52 -12.71 17.26
N LEU A 383 28.34 -11.48 16.78
CA LEU A 383 27.12 -11.00 16.17
C LEU A 383 27.30 -10.95 14.65
N ARG A 384 26.49 -11.72 13.93
CA ARG A 384 26.50 -11.80 12.47
C ARG A 384 25.28 -11.14 11.85
N PHE A 385 25.42 -10.69 10.61
CA PHE A 385 24.35 -10.05 9.85
C PHE A 385 24.34 -10.49 8.38
N GLN A 386 23.14 -10.71 7.84
CA GLN A 386 22.89 -10.94 6.42
C GLN A 386 21.90 -9.88 5.90
N GLU A 387 22.38 -9.02 5.00
CA GLU A 387 21.61 -7.87 4.51
C GLU A 387 20.35 -8.28 3.74
N ASP A 388 20.44 -9.33 2.92
CA ASP A 388 19.32 -9.80 2.11
C ASP A 388 18.08 -10.20 2.94
N ALA A 389 18.30 -10.74 4.13
CA ALA A 389 17.25 -11.14 5.04
C ALA A 389 16.69 -9.95 5.86
N CYS A 390 17.34 -8.79 5.87
CA CYS A 390 16.95 -7.66 6.72
C CYS A 390 15.70 -6.94 6.21
N LEU A 391 14.66 -6.87 7.03
CA LEU A 391 13.40 -6.19 6.70
C LEU A 391 13.37 -4.70 7.03
N GLN A 392 14.45 -4.17 7.63
CA GLN A 392 14.50 -2.80 8.16
C GLN A 392 13.26 -2.50 9.04
N CYS A 393 12.95 -3.41 9.97
CA CYS A 393 11.78 -3.32 10.86
C CYS A 393 12.06 -2.57 12.16
N GLY A 394 13.34 -2.41 12.55
CA GLY A 394 13.74 -1.64 13.72
C GLY A 394 13.59 -2.33 15.08
N ILE A 395 13.11 -3.58 15.13
CA ILE A 395 12.98 -4.34 16.39
C ILE A 395 14.34 -4.46 17.09
N CYS A 396 15.41 -4.77 16.35
CA CYS A 396 16.77 -4.89 16.90
C CYS A 396 17.27 -3.59 17.54
N ALA A 397 16.99 -2.43 16.94
CA ALA A 397 17.37 -1.13 17.47
C ALA A 397 16.60 -0.80 18.75
N LYS A 398 15.29 -1.07 18.79
CA LYS A 398 14.43 -0.81 19.95
C LYS A 398 14.72 -1.74 21.13
N ALA A 399 15.03 -2.99 20.84
CA ALA A 399 15.34 -4.00 21.85
C ALA A 399 16.75 -3.87 22.44
N CYS A 400 17.66 -3.11 21.81
CA CYS A 400 19.04 -2.98 22.25
C CYS A 400 19.12 -2.18 23.57
N PRO A 401 19.50 -2.79 24.71
CA PRO A 401 19.59 -2.06 25.98
C PRO A 401 20.69 -0.99 25.94
N GLU A 402 21.78 -1.26 25.22
CA GLU A 402 22.93 -0.36 25.08
C GLU A 402 22.76 0.70 23.99
N LYS A 403 21.66 0.65 23.22
CA LYS A 403 21.41 1.54 22.07
C LYS A 403 22.55 1.54 21.03
N ALA A 404 23.24 0.42 20.88
CA ALA A 404 24.39 0.26 19.98
C ALA A 404 24.00 0.07 18.50
N ILE A 405 22.71 -0.10 18.18
CA ILE A 405 22.23 -0.48 16.84
C ILE A 405 21.58 0.70 16.12
N THR A 406 22.01 0.95 14.88
CA THR A 406 21.38 1.90 13.95
C THR A 406 21.03 1.21 12.63
N LEU A 407 19.96 1.67 11.99
CA LEU A 407 19.53 1.20 10.67
C LEU A 407 20.06 2.13 9.57
N GLU A 408 20.59 1.55 8.50
CA GLU A 408 21.08 2.28 7.34
C GLU A 408 20.34 1.84 6.08
N PRO A 409 19.43 2.68 5.54
CA PRO A 409 18.73 2.40 4.29
C PRO A 409 19.70 2.34 3.10
N GLN A 410 19.94 1.13 2.60
CA GLN A 410 20.82 0.88 1.47
C GLN A 410 20.39 -0.38 0.72
N PHE A 411 20.93 -0.56 -0.49
CA PHE A 411 20.83 -1.79 -1.24
C PHE A 411 22.21 -2.20 -1.72
N ASP A 412 22.70 -3.34 -1.25
CA ASP A 412 23.90 -3.97 -1.80
C ASP A 412 23.53 -4.98 -2.92
N PRO A 413 23.81 -4.63 -4.20
CA PRO A 413 23.53 -5.50 -5.35
C PRO A 413 24.52 -6.68 -5.46
N THR A 414 25.58 -6.70 -4.65
CA THR A 414 26.64 -7.70 -4.75
C THR A 414 26.30 -9.00 -4.00
N GLU A 415 27.16 -10.01 -4.15
CA GLU A 415 27.09 -11.26 -3.39
C GLU A 415 27.36 -11.06 -1.89
N ALA A 416 27.94 -9.92 -1.47
CA ALA A 416 28.23 -9.68 -0.06
C ALA A 416 26.95 -9.65 0.79
N ALA A 417 25.85 -9.11 0.27
CA ALA A 417 24.57 -9.08 0.95
C ALA A 417 23.90 -10.46 1.16
N LEU A 418 24.34 -11.49 0.42
CA LEU A 418 23.89 -12.88 0.60
C LEU A 418 24.74 -13.63 1.64
N LYS A 419 25.87 -13.06 2.06
CA LYS A 419 26.79 -13.66 3.04
C LYS A 419 26.54 -13.10 4.43
N GLN A 420 26.85 -13.92 5.42
CA GLN A 420 26.92 -13.47 6.81
C GLN A 420 28.22 -12.70 7.03
N ARG A 421 28.12 -11.47 7.52
CA ARG A 421 29.26 -10.67 7.95
C ARG A 421 29.26 -10.48 9.46
N VAL A 422 30.43 -10.38 10.05
CA VAL A 422 30.59 -10.07 11.47
C VAL A 422 30.34 -8.58 11.70
N LEU A 423 29.45 -8.26 12.64
CA LEU A 423 29.19 -6.90 13.09
C LEU A 423 29.94 -6.55 14.38
N ASN A 424 30.11 -7.52 15.28
CA ASN A 424 30.92 -7.40 16.48
C ASN A 424 31.36 -8.79 16.97
N GLU A 425 32.53 -8.89 17.61
CA GLU A 425 33.03 -10.13 18.20
C GLU A 425 33.93 -9.83 19.41
N GLU A 426 33.97 -10.78 20.35
CA GLU A 426 34.85 -10.75 21.52
C GLU A 426 35.50 -12.11 21.74
N GLU A 427 36.66 -12.12 22.41
CA GLU A 427 37.29 -13.36 22.84
C GLU A 427 36.47 -14.03 23.95
N PRO A 428 36.23 -15.36 23.89
CA PRO A 428 35.58 -16.08 24.96
C PRO A 428 36.34 -15.90 26.28
N PHE A 429 35.62 -15.54 27.35
CA PHE A 429 36.22 -15.38 28.65
C PHE A 429 36.45 -16.75 29.30
N CYS A 430 37.70 -17.11 29.58
CA CYS A 430 38.00 -18.37 30.24
C CYS A 430 37.34 -18.46 31.62
N CYS A 431 36.75 -19.61 31.93
CA CYS A 431 36.18 -19.89 33.23
C CYS A 431 37.21 -19.64 34.35
N VAL A 432 36.86 -18.80 35.32
CA VAL A 432 37.74 -18.43 36.45
C VAL A 432 38.12 -19.61 37.34
N GLU A 433 37.36 -20.71 37.30
CA GLU A 433 37.62 -21.90 38.10
C GLU A 433 38.46 -22.95 37.37
N CYS A 434 38.20 -23.23 36.09
CA CYS A 434 38.84 -24.32 35.36
C CYS A 434 39.72 -23.89 34.19
N GLY A 435 39.72 -22.61 33.82
CA GLY A 435 40.50 -22.08 32.70
C GLY A 435 40.05 -22.55 31.30
N ALA A 436 38.94 -23.29 31.21
CA ALA A 436 38.32 -23.64 29.94
C ALA A 436 37.73 -22.37 29.29
N ALA A 437 38.05 -22.16 28.01
CA ALA A 437 37.50 -21.08 27.18
C ALA A 437 36.05 -21.38 26.77
#